data_AF-A0A8S7I7J5-F1
#
_entry.id   AF-A0A8S7I7J5-F1
#
_cell.length_a   1.000
_cell.length_b   1.000
_cell.length_c   1.000
_cell.angle_alpha   90.00
_cell.angle_beta   90.00
_cell.angle_gamma   90.00
#
_symmetry.space_group_name_H-M   'P 1'
#
loop_
_entity.id
_entity.type
_entity.pdbx_description
1 polymer ?
#
loop_
_entity_poly.entity_id
_entity_poly.type
_entity_poly.pdbx_seq_one_letter_code
_entity_poly.pdbx_strand_id
1 'polypeptide(L)'
;MCWEGESYSFNTNLVGNAVGITLPAGEHYVSFGLRVMRIQASEDANFVYNLAIANYFRSPVTLIKAPVNIASYCISKSGDLLTLNYGAFSAGSANGRVSSAKFDYECNLDTALPKVILQGNEVSLCDGLTAKLTAHTERANNYNFRTIFTSTLYGTASSSCVGKFQKVVVATLNPP
;
A
#
# COMPACT_ATOMS: atom_id res chain seq x y z
N MET A 1 41.25 -23.66 30.35
CA MET A 1 40.82 -23.53 28.94
C MET A 1 39.61 -22.62 28.92
N CYS A 2 39.72 -21.43 28.33
CA CYS A 2 38.54 -20.60 28.04
C CYS A 2 37.85 -21.25 26.84
N TRP A 3 36.63 -21.73 27.01
CA TRP A 3 35.84 -22.22 25.89
C TRP A 3 35.58 -21.04 24.95
N GLU A 4 35.87 -21.26 23.67
CA GLU A 4 35.77 -20.25 22.62
C GLU A 4 34.37 -19.63 22.60
N GLY A 5 34.30 -18.33 22.33
CA GLY A 5 33.04 -17.59 22.26
C GLY A 5 32.14 -18.19 21.19
N GLU A 6 31.08 -18.88 21.62
CA GLU A 6 30.07 -19.39 20.71
C GLU A 6 29.34 -18.21 20.06
N SER A 7 29.24 -18.27 18.73
CA SER A 7 28.40 -17.36 17.97
C SER A 7 26.95 -17.77 18.13
N TYR A 8 26.17 -17.01 18.90
CA TYR A 8 24.72 -17.23 19.00
C TYR A 8 24.00 -16.45 17.90
N SER A 9 23.47 -17.17 16.91
CA SER A 9 22.54 -16.61 15.93
C SER A 9 21.13 -16.63 16.51
N PHE A 10 20.57 -15.46 16.81
CA PHE A 10 19.14 -15.34 17.13
C PHE A 10 18.38 -14.97 15.86
N ASN A 11 17.34 -15.74 15.56
CA ASN A 11 16.37 -15.40 14.53
C ASN A 11 15.08 -14.98 15.24
N THR A 12 14.74 -13.70 15.17
CA THR A 12 13.55 -13.13 15.83
C THR A 12 12.60 -12.62 14.77
N ASN A 13 11.37 -13.12 14.79
CA ASN A 13 10.29 -12.56 13.98
C ASN A 13 9.77 -11.29 14.66
N LEU A 14 10.00 -10.14 14.03
CA LEU A 14 9.34 -8.90 14.42
C LEU A 14 7.86 -9.00 14.00
N VAL A 15 6.98 -9.27 14.97
CA VAL A 15 5.53 -9.20 14.78
C VAL A 15 5.06 -7.88 15.37
N GLY A 16 4.82 -6.90 14.52
CA GLY A 16 4.21 -5.62 14.88
C GLY A 16 2.82 -5.51 14.28
N ASN A 17 1.83 -5.07 15.06
CA ASN A 17 0.54 -4.64 14.52
C ASN A 17 0.76 -3.30 13.80
N ALA A 18 0.21 -3.16 12.60
CA ALA A 18 0.25 -1.89 11.88
C ALA A 18 -0.49 -0.81 12.67
N VAL A 19 0.25 0.13 13.26
CA VAL A 19 -0.34 1.31 13.92
C VAL A 19 -0.41 2.44 12.90
N GLY A 20 -1.50 2.49 12.13
CA GLY A 20 -2.15 3.69 11.57
C GLY A 20 -1.33 4.76 10.85
N ILE A 21 -0.05 4.56 10.54
CA ILE A 21 0.81 5.55 9.91
C ILE A 21 1.58 4.83 8.82
N THR A 22 1.33 5.26 7.60
CA THR A 22 2.03 4.82 6.39
C THR A 22 3.52 5.05 6.59
N LEU A 23 4.33 3.99 6.68
CA LEU A 23 5.77 4.11 6.87
C LEU A 23 6.40 4.79 5.65
N PRO A 24 7.09 5.93 5.78
CA PRO A 24 7.60 6.67 4.64
C PRO A 24 8.55 5.81 3.79
N ALA A 25 8.50 5.96 2.47
CA ALA A 25 9.42 5.24 1.58
C ALA A 25 10.88 5.67 1.83
N GLY A 26 11.83 4.77 1.57
CA GLY A 26 13.27 5.03 1.64
C GLY A 26 14.01 4.18 2.68
N GLU A 27 15.23 4.59 2.97
CA GLU A 27 16.13 3.91 3.91
C GLU A 27 15.84 4.31 5.36
N HIS A 28 15.58 3.30 6.18
CA HIS A 28 15.37 3.42 7.62
C HIS A 28 16.33 2.53 8.37
N TYR A 29 16.40 2.72 9.68
CA TYR A 29 17.17 1.85 10.57
C TYR A 29 16.27 1.27 11.64
N VAL A 30 16.30 -0.06 11.77
CA VAL A 30 15.75 -0.74 12.95
C VAL A 30 16.89 -0.89 13.95
N SER A 31 16.65 -0.51 15.20
CA SER A 31 17.63 -0.63 16.28
C SER A 31 17.26 -1.81 17.18
N PHE A 32 18.20 -2.75 17.34
CA PHE A 32 18.08 -3.89 18.23
C PHE A 32 18.96 -3.64 19.45
N GLY A 33 18.35 -3.68 20.64
CA GLY A 33 19.07 -3.65 21.90
C GLY A 33 19.50 -5.05 22.30
N LEU A 34 20.80 -5.33 22.25
CA LEU A 34 21.36 -6.60 22.69
C LEU A 34 22.07 -6.42 24.01
N ARG A 35 21.89 -7.39 24.91
CA ARG A 35 22.71 -7.52 26.12
C ARG A 35 23.48 -8.81 25.99
N VAL A 36 24.80 -8.67 25.96
CA VAL A 36 25.71 -9.82 25.98
C VAL A 36 26.45 -9.78 27.31
N MET A 37 26.55 -10.92 27.96
CA MET A 37 27.34 -11.11 29.17
C MET A 37 28.43 -12.11 28.90
N ARG A 38 29.67 -11.74 29.20
CA ARG A 38 30.76 -12.69 29.33
C ARG A 38 30.92 -13.02 30.80
N ILE A 39 30.77 -14.30 31.14
CA ILE A 39 31.00 -14.80 32.49
C ILE A 39 32.26 -15.64 32.45
N GLN A 40 33.24 -15.24 33.25
CA GLN A 40 34.44 -16.03 33.46
C GLN A 40 34.32 -16.65 34.85
N ALA A 41 34.01 -17.94 34.87
CA ALA A 41 33.84 -18.73 36.07
C ALA A 41 34.54 -20.07 35.86
N SER A 42 35.16 -20.60 36.91
CA SER A 42 35.80 -21.93 36.90
C SER A 42 34.95 -22.98 37.63
N GLU A 43 33.83 -22.57 38.22
CA GLU A 43 32.88 -23.42 38.91
C GLU A 43 31.88 -24.12 37.96
N ASP A 44 30.94 -24.88 38.54
CA ASP A 44 29.94 -25.64 37.79
C ASP A 44 28.91 -24.76 37.04
N ALA A 45 28.19 -25.39 36.10
CA ALA A 45 27.24 -24.72 35.22
C ALA A 45 26.09 -24.00 35.95
N ASN A 46 25.66 -24.47 37.13
CA ASN A 46 24.61 -23.82 37.91
C ASN A 46 25.11 -22.51 38.53
N PHE A 47 26.35 -22.49 39.01
CA PHE A 47 26.98 -21.26 39.48
C PHE A 47 27.10 -20.23 38.35
N VAL A 48 27.57 -20.64 37.17
CA VAL A 48 27.67 -19.77 35.98
C VAL A 48 26.30 -19.21 35.58
N TYR A 49 25.26 -20.03 35.58
CA TYR A 49 23.89 -19.62 35.24
C TYR A 49 23.31 -18.62 36.24
N ASN A 50 23.45 -18.88 37.55
CA ASN A 50 22.96 -17.96 38.58
C ASN A 50 23.70 -16.62 38.55
N LEU A 51 25.02 -16.64 38.30
CA LEU A 51 25.81 -15.44 38.11
C LEU A 51 25.39 -14.66 36.86
N ALA A 52 24.96 -15.34 35.80
CA ALA A 52 24.40 -14.74 34.59
C ALA A 52 23.13 -13.97 34.91
N ILE A 53 22.15 -14.62 35.52
CA ILE A 53 20.86 -13.99 35.85
C ILE A 53 21.06 -12.80 36.78
N ALA A 54 21.91 -12.94 37.81
CA ALA A 54 22.19 -11.86 38.77
C ALA A 54 22.80 -10.61 38.12
N ASN A 55 23.50 -10.74 36.99
CA ASN A 55 24.15 -9.64 36.29
C ASN A 55 23.43 -9.22 34.99
N TYR A 56 22.35 -9.90 34.61
CA TYR A 56 21.65 -9.69 33.32
C TYR A 56 21.29 -8.22 33.06
N PHE A 57 20.73 -7.52 34.05
CA PHE A 57 20.34 -6.11 33.91
C PHE A 57 21.50 -5.13 34.08
N ARG A 58 22.67 -5.60 34.53
CA ARG A 58 23.87 -4.77 34.77
C ARG A 58 24.72 -4.56 33.51
N SER A 59 24.64 -5.47 32.53
CA SER A 59 25.36 -5.29 31.26
C SER A 59 24.78 -4.13 30.44
N PRO A 60 25.61 -3.25 29.87
CA PRO A 60 25.14 -2.20 28.98
C PRO A 60 24.45 -2.80 27.74
N VAL A 61 23.45 -2.09 27.23
CA VAL A 61 22.78 -2.46 25.97
C VAL A 61 23.68 -2.04 24.81
N THR A 62 24.12 -3.01 24.02
CA THR A 62 24.73 -2.77 22.71
C THR A 62 23.62 -2.59 21.69
N LEU A 63 23.55 -1.41 21.08
CA LEU A 63 22.61 -1.15 20.00
C LEU A 63 23.21 -1.59 18.67
N ILE A 64 22.56 -2.52 17.99
CA ILE A 64 22.84 -2.85 16.59
C ILE A 64 21.80 -2.16 15.72
N LYS A 65 22.27 -1.44 14.70
CA LYS A 65 21.41 -0.83 13.68
C LYS A 65 21.43 -1.68 12.43
N ALA A 66 20.27 -2.10 11.95
CA ALA A 66 20.13 -2.76 10.67
C ALA A 66 19.42 -1.82 9.68
N PRO A 67 19.98 -1.60 8.48
CA PRO A 67 19.28 -0.84 7.46
C PRO A 67 18.08 -1.64 6.94
N VAL A 68 16.96 -0.97 6.73
CA VAL A 68 15.78 -1.51 6.06
C VAL A 68 15.35 -0.52 4.98
N ASN A 69 15.00 -1.03 3.81
CA ASN A 69 14.49 -0.21 2.72
C ASN A 69 12.99 -0.45 2.56
N ILE A 70 12.20 0.62 2.64
CA ILE A 70 10.75 0.57 2.48
C ILE A 70 10.41 1.05 1.07
N ALA A 71 9.85 0.15 0.25
CA ALA A 71 9.39 0.47 -1.09
C ALA A 71 8.21 1.46 -1.06
N SER A 72 8.00 2.14 -2.20
CA SER A 72 6.82 2.97 -2.43
C SER A 72 5.57 2.10 -2.53
N TYR A 73 4.51 2.46 -1.82
CA TYR A 73 3.21 1.80 -1.87
C TYR A 73 2.08 2.80 -1.59
N CYS A 74 0.87 2.41 -1.99
CA CYS A 74 -0.36 3.13 -1.71
C CYS A 74 -1.43 2.20 -1.14
N ILE A 75 -2.25 2.71 -0.24
CA ILE A 75 -3.37 2.00 0.39
C ILE A 75 -4.66 2.74 0.04
N SER A 76 -5.67 2.00 -0.42
CA SER A 76 -6.98 2.58 -0.71
C SER A 76 -7.65 3.08 0.57
N LYS A 77 -8.25 4.28 0.51
CA LYS A 77 -9.18 4.78 1.53
C LYS A 77 -10.64 4.59 1.13
N SER A 78 -10.88 4.23 -0.12
CA SER A 78 -12.20 4.01 -0.71
C SER A 78 -12.44 2.51 -0.90
N GLY A 79 -13.70 2.08 -1.09
CA GLY A 79 -13.98 0.70 -1.48
C GLY A 79 -13.48 0.38 -2.90
N ASP A 80 -13.25 -0.89 -3.19
CA ASP A 80 -12.63 -1.36 -4.45
C ASP A 80 -13.52 -1.20 -5.69
N LEU A 81 -14.78 -0.79 -5.50
CA LEU A 81 -15.76 -0.64 -6.57
C LEU A 81 -16.23 0.81 -6.68
N LEU A 82 -16.05 1.39 -7.85
CA LEU A 82 -16.60 2.69 -8.24
C LEU A 82 -17.69 2.47 -9.29
N THR A 83 -18.84 3.11 -9.09
CA THR A 83 -19.94 3.06 -10.06
C THR A 83 -20.10 4.42 -10.73
N LEU A 84 -19.98 4.46 -12.06
CA LEU A 84 -20.32 5.61 -12.88
C LEU A 84 -21.72 5.42 -13.45
N ASN A 85 -22.66 6.30 -13.11
CA ASN A 85 -24.06 6.16 -13.47
C ASN A 85 -24.53 7.35 -14.32
N TYR A 86 -24.99 7.06 -15.53
CA TYR A 86 -25.50 8.05 -16.48
C TYR A 86 -27.00 8.33 -16.34
N GLY A 87 -27.68 7.60 -15.45
CA GLY A 87 -29.13 7.62 -15.29
C GLY A 87 -29.87 7.09 -16.51
N ALA A 88 -31.14 7.47 -16.62
CA ALA A 88 -31.95 7.17 -17.80
C ALA A 88 -31.78 8.26 -18.88
N PHE A 89 -31.84 7.85 -20.13
CA PHE A 89 -31.86 8.73 -21.30
C PHE A 89 -32.69 8.10 -22.43
N SER A 90 -33.26 8.95 -23.27
CA SER A 90 -33.97 8.51 -24.47
C SER A 90 -32.99 8.08 -25.56
N ALA A 91 -33.41 7.20 -26.47
CA ALA A 91 -32.62 6.84 -27.66
C ALA A 91 -32.16 8.11 -28.40
N GLY A 92 -30.89 8.14 -28.82
CA GLY A 92 -30.28 9.30 -29.49
C GLY A 92 -29.86 10.47 -28.57
N SER A 93 -30.21 10.48 -27.28
CA SER A 93 -29.90 11.59 -26.35
C SER A 93 -28.71 11.34 -25.41
N ALA A 94 -27.96 10.28 -25.66
CA ALA A 94 -26.85 9.85 -24.80
C ALA A 94 -25.54 10.60 -25.08
N ASN A 95 -25.35 11.10 -26.30
CA ASN A 95 -24.11 11.72 -26.73
C ASN A 95 -23.74 12.93 -25.85
N GLY A 96 -22.49 12.97 -25.38
CA GLY A 96 -21.97 14.04 -24.53
C GLY A 96 -22.37 13.95 -23.05
N ARG A 97 -23.13 12.93 -22.62
CA ARG A 97 -23.40 12.71 -21.20
C ARG A 97 -22.14 12.32 -20.45
N VAL A 98 -21.98 12.87 -19.26
CA VAL A 98 -20.81 12.68 -18.40
C VAL A 98 -21.24 12.12 -17.05
N SER A 99 -20.48 11.17 -16.54
CA SER A 99 -20.53 10.73 -15.14
C SER A 99 -19.12 10.75 -14.57
N SER A 100 -18.98 11.07 -13.29
CA SER A 100 -17.69 11.03 -12.61
C SER A 100 -17.80 10.41 -11.21
N ALA A 101 -16.70 9.81 -10.76
CA ALA A 101 -16.54 9.24 -9.43
C ALA A 101 -15.10 9.49 -8.95
N LYS A 102 -14.93 9.51 -7.63
CA LYS A 102 -13.65 9.81 -6.98
C LYS A 102 -13.15 8.58 -6.23
N PHE A 103 -11.85 8.37 -6.26
CA PHE A 103 -11.16 7.32 -5.53
C PHE A 103 -10.02 7.94 -4.72
N ASP A 104 -10.18 7.91 -3.41
CA ASP A 104 -9.20 8.45 -2.47
C ASP A 104 -8.30 7.31 -1.96
N TYR A 105 -6.99 7.58 -1.91
CA TYR A 105 -5.98 6.65 -1.41
C TYR A 105 -4.81 7.42 -0.80
N GLU A 106 -4.03 6.72 0.02
CA GLU A 106 -2.86 7.27 0.70
C GLU A 106 -1.60 6.55 0.24
N CYS A 107 -0.56 7.29 -0.15
CA CYS A 107 0.74 6.72 -0.51
C CYS A 107 1.80 7.07 0.51
N ASN A 108 2.80 6.22 0.66
CA ASN A 108 3.89 6.45 1.62
C ASN A 108 5.03 7.33 1.10
N LEU A 109 4.88 7.87 -0.11
CA LEU A 109 5.80 8.81 -0.74
C LEU A 109 5.03 10.07 -1.14
N ASP A 110 5.50 11.22 -0.67
CA ASP A 110 4.84 12.53 -0.89
C ASP A 110 5.26 13.18 -2.21
N THR A 111 6.40 12.81 -2.79
CA THR A 111 6.97 13.55 -3.94
C THR A 111 6.39 13.14 -5.29
N ALA A 112 5.76 11.97 -5.41
CA ALA A 112 5.42 11.44 -6.72
C ALA A 112 3.94 11.05 -6.86
N LEU A 113 3.35 11.45 -8.00
CA LEU A 113 1.95 11.21 -8.35
C LEU A 113 1.80 9.80 -8.92
N PRO A 114 0.91 8.97 -8.36
CA PRO A 114 0.70 7.62 -8.88
C PRO A 114 0.19 7.60 -10.31
N LYS A 115 0.66 6.62 -11.08
CA LYS A 115 0.25 6.42 -12.46
C LYS A 115 -1.02 5.57 -12.49
N VAL A 116 -2.05 6.10 -13.13
CA VAL A 116 -3.31 5.38 -13.39
C VAL A 116 -3.25 4.75 -14.78
N ILE A 117 -3.48 3.45 -14.85
CA ILE A 117 -3.56 2.70 -16.11
C ILE A 117 -4.97 2.12 -16.22
N LEU A 118 -5.67 2.48 -17.29
CA LEU A 118 -7.00 1.94 -17.60
C LEU A 118 -6.87 0.78 -18.58
N GLN A 119 -7.37 -0.40 -18.22
CA GLN A 119 -7.50 -1.54 -19.13
C GLN A 119 -8.74 -1.37 -20.02
N GLY A 120 -8.61 -0.51 -21.03
CA GLY A 120 -9.71 -0.10 -21.90
C GLY A 120 -10.24 1.28 -21.48
N ASN A 121 -9.86 2.29 -22.25
CA ASN A 121 -10.32 3.68 -22.07
C ASN A 121 -11.54 4.00 -22.95
N GLU A 122 -11.93 3.11 -23.85
CA GLU A 122 -13.15 3.21 -24.66
C GLU A 122 -13.86 1.86 -24.63
N VAL A 123 -15.13 1.87 -24.24
CA VAL A 123 -15.93 0.68 -24.03
C VAL A 123 -17.23 0.81 -24.79
N SER A 124 -17.46 -0.09 -25.74
CA SER A 124 -18.76 -0.21 -26.40
C SER A 124 -19.79 -0.73 -25.38
N LEU A 125 -20.80 0.08 -25.08
CA LEU A 125 -21.90 -0.30 -24.20
C LEU A 125 -22.95 -1.11 -24.94
N CYS A 126 -23.24 -0.69 -26.18
CA CYS A 126 -24.18 -1.30 -27.11
C CYS A 126 -23.95 -0.75 -28.53
N ASP A 127 -24.76 -1.21 -29.50
CA ASP A 127 -24.69 -0.76 -30.89
C ASP A 127 -24.83 0.76 -31.04
N GLY A 128 -23.73 1.41 -31.44
CA GLY A 128 -23.64 2.84 -31.70
C GLY A 128 -23.33 3.73 -30.49
N LEU A 129 -23.15 3.15 -29.30
CA LEU A 129 -22.86 3.90 -28.07
C LEU A 129 -21.58 3.41 -27.39
N THR A 130 -20.62 4.33 -27.24
CA THR A 130 -19.32 4.07 -26.60
C THR A 130 -19.14 4.98 -25.40
N ALA A 131 -18.67 4.43 -24.28
CA ALA A 131 -18.22 5.19 -23.14
C ALA A 131 -16.70 5.37 -23.22
N LYS A 132 -16.23 6.62 -23.21
CA LYS A 132 -14.81 6.94 -23.06
C LYS A 132 -14.53 7.24 -21.61
N LEU A 133 -13.54 6.60 -21.02
CA LEU A 133 -13.10 6.78 -19.64
C LEU A 133 -11.76 7.53 -19.63
N THR A 134 -11.68 8.55 -18.80
CA THR A 134 -10.46 9.26 -18.46
C THR A 134 -10.26 9.24 -16.96
N ALA A 135 -9.00 9.29 -16.53
CA ALA A 135 -8.64 9.35 -15.13
C ALA A 135 -7.64 10.50 -14.93
N HIS A 136 -7.86 11.27 -13.88
CA HIS A 136 -6.95 12.33 -13.47
C HIS A 136 -6.66 12.21 -11.98
N THR A 137 -5.37 12.18 -11.63
CA THR A 137 -4.94 12.13 -10.23
C THR A 137 -4.49 13.51 -9.78
N GLU A 138 -5.09 13.98 -8.71
CA GLU A 138 -4.71 15.20 -8.01
C GLU A 138 -4.17 14.85 -6.61
N ARG A 139 -3.28 15.70 -6.11
CA ARG A 139 -2.84 15.62 -4.72
C ARG A 139 -3.90 16.29 -3.85
N ALA A 140 -4.49 15.55 -2.93
CA ALA A 140 -5.50 16.08 -2.03
C ALA A 140 -4.85 16.78 -0.83
N ASN A 141 -3.88 16.13 -0.15
CA ASN A 141 -3.11 16.69 0.99
C ASN A 141 -1.96 15.76 1.40
N ASN A 142 -0.71 16.22 1.45
CA ASN A 142 0.48 15.42 1.83
C ASN A 142 0.51 14.07 1.10
N TYR A 143 0.37 12.98 1.85
CA TYR A 143 0.33 11.58 1.42
C TYR A 143 -1.02 11.16 0.80
N ASN A 144 -2.03 12.02 0.81
CA ASN A 144 -3.36 11.75 0.28
C ASN A 144 -3.47 12.20 -1.16
N PHE A 145 -3.96 11.29 -1.99
CA PHE A 145 -4.19 11.50 -3.41
C PHE A 145 -5.63 11.11 -3.75
N ARG A 146 -6.12 11.73 -4.81
CA ARG A 146 -7.47 11.51 -5.32
C ARG A 146 -7.39 11.28 -6.82
N THR A 147 -7.89 10.15 -7.28
CA THR A 147 -8.15 9.94 -8.71
C THR A 147 -9.61 10.21 -9.01
N ILE A 148 -9.87 11.11 -9.96
CA ILE A 148 -11.18 11.38 -10.51
C ILE A 148 -11.31 10.59 -11.81
N PHE A 149 -12.20 9.61 -11.81
CA PHE A 149 -12.59 8.88 -13.01
C PHE A 149 -13.77 9.61 -13.64
N THR A 150 -13.60 10.05 -14.88
CA THR A 150 -14.66 10.71 -15.66
C THR A 150 -14.95 9.87 -16.87
N SER A 151 -16.21 9.58 -17.14
CA SER A 151 -16.58 8.90 -18.36
C SER A 151 -17.65 9.66 -19.14
N THR A 152 -17.41 9.81 -20.43
CA THR A 152 -18.27 10.53 -21.37
C THR A 152 -18.81 9.57 -22.42
N LEU A 153 -20.12 9.62 -22.67
CA LEU A 153 -20.76 8.84 -23.72
C LEU A 153 -20.61 9.53 -25.08
N TYR A 154 -20.32 8.73 -26.11
CA TYR A 154 -20.20 9.16 -27.49
C TYR A 154 -21.07 8.28 -28.40
N GLY A 155 -21.67 8.93 -29.41
CA GLY A 155 -22.49 8.26 -30.42
C GLY A 155 -23.98 8.24 -30.09
N THR A 156 -24.75 7.55 -30.92
CA THR A 156 -26.20 7.44 -30.83
C THR A 156 -26.60 5.99 -30.58
N ALA A 157 -27.27 5.75 -29.45
CA ALA A 157 -27.86 4.46 -29.16
C ALA A 157 -28.88 4.10 -30.26
N SER A 158 -28.63 3.00 -30.96
CA SER A 158 -29.56 2.44 -31.93
C SER A 158 -30.80 1.84 -31.25
N SER A 159 -31.84 1.50 -32.01
CA SER A 159 -33.06 0.87 -31.49
C SER A 159 -32.83 -0.51 -30.87
N SER A 160 -31.74 -1.21 -31.22
CA SER A 160 -31.31 -2.47 -30.56
C SER A 160 -30.69 -2.24 -29.18
N CYS A 161 -30.38 -0.99 -28.82
CA CYS A 161 -29.80 -0.58 -27.54
C CYS A 161 -30.86 -0.19 -26.49
N VAL A 162 -32.05 -0.80 -26.50
CA VAL A 162 -33.06 -0.58 -25.44
C VAL A 162 -32.78 -1.55 -24.29
N GLY A 163 -32.44 -1.03 -23.11
CA GLY A 163 -32.22 -1.86 -21.93
C GLY A 163 -31.35 -1.20 -20.86
N LYS A 164 -30.95 -2.00 -19.86
CA LYS A 164 -29.92 -1.62 -18.87
C LYS A 164 -28.59 -2.21 -19.32
N PHE A 165 -27.55 -1.36 -19.36
CA PHE A 165 -26.21 -1.76 -19.75
C PHE A 165 -25.25 -1.57 -18.58
N GLN A 166 -24.39 -2.55 -18.37
CA GLN A 166 -23.32 -2.48 -17.39
C GLN A 166 -22.07 -3.06 -18.01
N LYS A 167 -20.96 -2.34 -17.87
CA LYS A 167 -19.62 -2.77 -18.25
C LYS A 167 -18.67 -2.49 -17.10
N VAL A 168 -17.64 -3.31 -17.00
CA VAL A 168 -16.60 -3.20 -15.99
C VAL A 168 -15.30 -2.87 -16.68
N VAL A 169 -14.58 -1.88 -16.15
CA VAL A 169 -13.23 -1.51 -16.56
C VAL A 169 -12.33 -1.67 -15.35
N VAL A 170 -11.15 -2.24 -15.56
CA VAL A 170 -10.14 -2.35 -14.53
C VAL A 170 -9.21 -1.15 -14.61
N ALA A 171 -9.07 -0.43 -13.51
CA ALA A 171 -8.07 0.61 -13.33
C ALA A 171 -6.98 0.09 -12.40
N THR A 172 -5.73 0.19 -12.82
CA THR A 172 -4.56 -0.15 -11.99
C THR A 172 -3.89 1.15 -11.56
N LEU A 173 -3.73 1.31 -10.24
CA LEU A 173 -3.00 2.41 -9.62
C LEU A 173 -1.62 1.91 -9.24
N ASN A 174 -0.60 2.38 -9.96
CA ASN A 174 0.78 2.04 -9.63
C ASN A 174 1.37 3.13 -8.73
N PRO A 175 1.93 2.75 -7.56
CA PRO A 175 2.75 3.66 -6.79
C PRO A 175 3.89 4.20 -7.67
N PRO A 176 4.35 5.43 -7.40
CA PRO A 176 5.51 5.99 -8.07
C PRO A 176 6.80 5.21 -7.78
#